data_AF-A0A915NDX2-F1
#
_entry.id   AF-A0A915NDX2-F1
#
_cell.length_a   1.000
_cell.length_b   1.000
_cell.length_c   1.000
_cell.angle_alpha   90.00
_cell.angle_beta   90.00
_cell.angle_gamma   90.00
#
_symmetry.space_group_name_H-M   'P 1'
#
loop_
_entity.id
_entity.type
_entity.pdbx_description
1 polymer ?
#
loop_
_entity_poly.entity_id
_entity_poly.type
_entity_poly.pdbx_seq_one_letter_code
_entity_poly.pdbx_strand_id
1 'polypeptide(L)'
;MYKQGRPLFDLFSDLMRRAINSYLKIFYNFSEGSTMLQLDVDIDNGGGLCVNKEFRIDFDKSEYLPNGPYLAHEMRYPGGDCTSDIWL
;
A
#
# COMPACT_ATOMS: atom_id res chain seq x y z
N MET A 1 5.12 -11.58 -14.70
CA MET A 1 5.26 -12.87 -15.42
C MET A 1 5.94 -13.88 -14.48
N TYR A 2 5.18 -14.81 -13.88
CA TYR A 2 5.74 -15.85 -13.01
C TYR A 2 6.51 -16.86 -13.88
N LYS A 3 7.84 -16.92 -13.73
CA LYS A 3 8.65 -17.96 -14.37
C LYS A 3 8.42 -19.28 -13.63
N GLN A 4 7.89 -20.28 -14.32
CA GLN A 4 7.73 -21.64 -13.78
C GLN A 4 9.08 -22.17 -13.27
N GLY A 5 9.10 -22.75 -12.06
CA GLY A 5 10.27 -23.45 -11.50
C GLY A 5 10.90 -22.86 -10.25
N ARG A 6 10.33 -21.82 -9.62
CA ARG A 6 10.88 -21.30 -8.35
C ARG A 6 10.42 -22.16 -7.15
N PRO A 7 11.33 -22.56 -6.24
CA PRO A 7 10.97 -23.19 -4.97
C PRO A 7 9.94 -22.37 -4.19
N LEU A 8 9.01 -23.05 -3.49
CA LEU A 8 7.99 -22.40 -2.66
C LEU A 8 8.60 -21.46 -1.60
N PHE A 9 9.76 -21.83 -1.06
CA PHE A 9 10.50 -21.02 -0.09
C PHE A 9 10.94 -19.67 -0.67
N ASP A 10 11.41 -19.65 -1.92
CA ASP A 10 11.88 -18.43 -2.57
C ASP A 10 10.70 -17.49 -2.86
N LEU A 11 9.54 -18.04 -3.24
CA LEU A 11 8.32 -17.26 -3.43
C LEU A 11 7.84 -16.65 -2.10
N PHE A 12 7.89 -17.42 -1.02
CA PHE A 12 7.52 -16.93 0.31
C PHE A 12 8.49 -15.84 0.79
N SER A 13 9.80 -16.05 0.62
CA SER A 13 10.82 -15.04 0.93
C SER A 13 10.62 -13.75 0.14
N ASP A 14 10.37 -13.84 -1.17
CA ASP A 14 10.08 -12.68 -2.03
C ASP A 14 8.80 -11.95 -1.58
N LEU A 15 7.75 -12.70 -1.22
CA LEU A 15 6.50 -12.12 -0.73
C LEU A 15 6.72 -11.38 0.60
N MET A 16 7.44 -12.01 1.54
CA MET A 16 7.76 -11.40 2.83
C MET A 16 8.64 -10.16 2.67
N ARG A 17 9.64 -10.20 1.78
CA ARG A 17 10.45 -9.02 1.45
C ARG A 17 9.61 -7.89 0.90
N ARG A 18 8.66 -8.17 -0.01
CA ARG A 18 7.73 -7.15 -0.53
C ARG A 18 6.81 -6.59 0.54
N ALA A 19 6.34 -7.44 1.46
CA ALA A 19 5.49 -6.99 2.56
C ALA A 19 6.24 -6.06 3.51
N ILE A 20 7.51 -6.36 3.83
CA ILE A 20 8.36 -5.54 4.69
C ILE A 20 8.78 -4.24 3.99
N ASN A 21 9.08 -4.31 2.70
CA ASN A 21 9.63 -3.19 1.92
C ASN A 21 8.56 -2.36 1.21
N SER A 22 7.33 -2.35 1.70
CA SER A 22 6.31 -1.48 1.13
C SER A 22 5.44 -0.81 2.18
N TYR A 23 5.03 0.41 1.86
CA TYR A 23 4.21 1.25 2.72
C TYR A 23 3.06 1.83 1.89
N LEU A 24 1.82 1.63 2.32
CA LEU A 24 0.67 2.27 1.69
C LEU A 24 0.41 3.63 2.34
N LYS A 25 0.16 4.64 1.51
CA LYS A 25 -0.21 5.98 1.96
C LYS A 25 -1.48 6.45 1.27
N ILE A 26 -2.40 6.97 2.07
CA ILE A 26 -3.59 7.66 1.59
C ILE A 26 -3.30 9.16 1.49
N PHE A 27 -3.63 9.73 0.33
CA PHE A 27 -3.68 11.16 0.05
C PHE A 27 -5.15 11.57 -0.09
N TYR A 28 -5.50 12.75 0.41
CA TYR A 28 -6.86 13.27 0.32
C TYR A 28 -6.88 14.59 -0.46
N ASN A 29 -7.92 14.76 -1.27
CA ASN A 29 -8.27 15.99 -1.94
C ASN A 29 -9.77 16.22 -1.76
N PHE A 30 -10.17 17.41 -1.32
CA PHE A 30 -11.57 17.72 -1.04
C PHE A 30 -12.47 17.67 -2.28
N SER A 31 -11.94 17.98 -3.47
CA SER A 31 -12.70 17.92 -4.72
C SER A 31 -12.53 16.58 -5.45
N GLU A 32 -11.41 15.90 -5.27
CA GLU A 32 -11.06 14.69 -6.05
C GLU A 32 -11.10 13.38 -5.25
N GLY A 33 -11.47 13.42 -3.97
CA GLY A 33 -11.51 12.25 -3.10
C GLY A 33 -10.15 11.79 -2.62
N SER A 34 -10.12 10.56 -2.10
CA SER A 34 -8.88 9.93 -1.65
C SER A 34 -8.21 9.07 -2.71
N THR A 35 -6.88 9.06 -2.69
CA THR A 35 -6.05 8.16 -3.49
C THR A 35 -5.06 7.46 -2.58
N MET A 36 -4.97 6.13 -2.67
CA MET A 36 -3.95 5.35 -1.99
C MET A 36 -2.86 4.94 -2.99
N LEU A 37 -1.62 5.15 -2.58
CA LEU A 37 -0.43 4.77 -3.31
C LEU A 37 0.39 3.79 -2.48
N GLN A 38 1.09 2.87 -3.15
CA GLN A 38 2.14 2.09 -2.53
C GLN A 38 3.48 2.80 -2.74
N LEU A 39 4.25 2.88 -1.67
CA LEU A 39 5.65 3.31 -1.69
C LEU A 39 6.51 2.07 -1.52
N ASP A 40 7.48 1.90 -2.41
CA ASP A 40 8.55 0.92 -2.23
C ASP A 40 9.62 1.54 -1.33
N VAL A 41 10.05 0.77 -0.34
CA VAL A 41 11.04 1.17 0.67
C VAL A 41 12.35 0.46 0.38
N ASP A 42 13.40 1.24 0.14
CA ASP A 42 14.76 0.70 -0.03
C ASP A 42 15.46 0.62 1.32
N ILE A 43 15.50 -0.57 1.91
CA ILE A 43 16.20 -0.82 3.19
C ILE A 43 17.64 -1.29 2.99
N ASP A 44 17.97 -1.78 1.80
CA ASP A 44 19.26 -2.46 1.54
C ASP A 44 20.34 -1.46 1.10
N ASN A 45 19.97 -0.36 0.43
CA ASN A 45 20.93 0.60 -0.14
C ASN A 45 21.03 1.93 0.64
N GLY A 46 20.75 1.90 1.95
CA GLY A 46 20.93 3.07 2.82
C GLY A 46 19.69 3.95 2.97
N GLY A 47 18.51 3.45 2.62
CA GLY A 47 17.24 4.16 2.78
C GLY A 47 16.70 4.73 1.47
N GLY A 48 15.39 4.94 1.41
CA GLY A 48 14.74 5.60 0.28
C GLY A 48 13.27 5.24 0.18
N LEU A 49 12.50 6.13 -0.47
CA LEU A 49 11.11 5.91 -0.80
C LEU A 49 10.89 6.27 -2.27
N CYS A 50 10.26 5.37 -3.02
CA CYS A 50 9.78 5.67 -4.36
C CYS A 50 8.33 5.23 -4.54
N VAL A 51 7.59 5.93 -5.39
CA VAL A 51 6.19 5.58 -5.66
C VAL A 51 6.16 4.37 -6.59
N ASN A 52 5.47 3.30 -6.18
CA ASN A 52 5.17 2.18 -7.06
C ASN A 52 4.11 2.63 -8.08
N LYS A 53 4.52 2.79 -9.34
CA LYS A 53 3.65 3.26 -10.43
C LYS A 53 2.61 2.23 -10.88
N GLU A 54 2.79 0.96 -10.49
CA GLU A 54 1.89 -0.14 -10.83
C GLU A 54 0.76 -0.31 -9.81
N PHE A 55 0.85 0.34 -8.65
CA PHE A 55 -0.15 0.23 -7.60
C PHE A 55 -0.73 1.60 -7.24
N ARG A 56 -2.01 1.76 -7.56
CA ARG A 56 -2.82 2.91 -7.17
C ARG A 56 -4.26 2.47 -6.97
N ILE A 57 -4.86 2.95 -5.90
CA ILE A 57 -6.30 2.82 -5.64
C ILE A 57 -6.88 4.22 -5.58
N ASP A 58 -7.82 4.51 -6.47
CA ASP A 58 -8.67 5.69 -6.36
C ASP A 58 -9.93 5.30 -5.60
N PHE A 59 -10.16 5.92 -4.44
CA PHE A 59 -11.44 5.82 -3.76
C PHE A 59 -12.42 6.73 -4.50
N ASP A 60 -13.57 6.17 -4.88
CA ASP A 60 -14.48 6.68 -5.90
C ASP A 60 -14.54 8.22 -6.00
N LYS A 61 -14.29 8.72 -7.22
CA LYS A 61 -14.20 10.15 -7.59
C LYS A 61 -15.49 10.67 -8.20
N SER A 62 -16.60 10.06 -7.83
CA SER A 62 -17.85 10.22 -8.54
C SER A 62 -18.54 11.53 -8.17
N GLU A 63 -18.70 12.39 -9.17
CA GLU A 63 -19.64 13.54 -9.18
C GLU A 63 -21.10 13.11 -8.91
N TYR A 64 -21.40 11.81 -9.03
CA TYR A 64 -22.71 11.22 -8.77
C TYR A 64 -22.92 10.84 -7.30
N LEU A 65 -21.92 11.02 -6.43
CA LEU A 65 -22.10 10.87 -4.99
C LEU A 65 -22.83 12.11 -4.46
N PRO A 66 -24.05 11.97 -3.91
CA PRO A 66 -24.88 13.11 -3.51
C PRO A 66 -24.25 13.98 -2.41
N ASN A 67 -23.23 13.47 -1.71
CA ASN A 67 -22.56 14.11 -0.59
C ASN A 67 -21.06 14.37 -0.83
N GLY A 68 -20.59 14.32 -2.08
CA GLY A 68 -19.18 14.50 -2.42
C GLY A 68 -18.35 13.22 -2.35
N PRO A 69 -17.05 13.29 -2.65
CA PRO A 69 -16.20 12.13 -2.85
C PRO A 69 -15.84 11.43 -1.53
N TYR A 70 -15.47 10.15 -1.59
CA TYR A 70 -15.04 9.42 -0.40
C TYR A 70 -13.65 9.88 0.07
N LEU A 71 -13.57 10.19 1.37
CA LEU A 71 -12.34 10.54 2.06
C LEU A 71 -11.93 9.37 2.96
N ALA A 72 -11.03 8.53 2.46
CA ALA A 72 -10.49 7.43 3.23
C ALA A 72 -9.63 7.96 4.39
N HIS A 73 -9.91 7.50 5.61
CA HIS A 73 -9.28 8.01 6.83
C HIS A 73 -8.09 7.16 7.27
N GLU A 74 -8.25 5.84 7.24
CA GLU A 74 -7.25 4.89 7.74
C GLU A 74 -7.38 3.55 7.00
N MET A 75 -6.34 2.75 7.08
CA MET A 75 -6.27 1.38 6.57
C MET A 75 -5.68 0.48 7.65
N ARG A 76 -6.14 -0.76 7.72
CA ARG A 76 -5.65 -1.78 8.65
C ARG A 76 -5.29 -3.04 7.89
N TYR A 77 -4.07 -3.52 8.10
CA TYR A 77 -3.66 -4.77 7.47
C TYR A 77 -4.24 -5.97 8.20
N PRO A 78 -4.68 -7.03 7.48
CA PRO A 78 -5.02 -8.30 8.11
C PRO A 78 -3.81 -8.83 8.89
N GLY A 79 -4.00 -9.11 10.18
CA GLY A 79 -2.93 -9.59 11.06
C GLY A 79 -2.06 -8.51 11.73
N GLY A 80 -2.38 -7.23 11.52
CA GLY A 80 -1.72 -6.11 12.17
C GLY A 80 -0.72 -5.35 11.27
N ASP A 81 -0.42 -4.13 11.67
CA ASP A 81 0.52 -3.20 11.06
C ASP A 81 1.27 -2.41 12.14
N CYS A 82 2.28 -1.64 11.72
CA CYS A 82 3.14 -0.91 12.65
C CYS A 82 2.42 0.19 13.46
N THR A 83 1.11 0.39 13.25
CA THR A 83 0.27 1.32 14.00
C THR A 83 -0.89 0.65 14.74
N SER A 84 -1.13 -0.65 14.55
CA SER A 84 -2.26 -1.34 15.17
C SER A 84 -1.97 -1.90 16.56
N ASP A 85 -0.73 -2.33 16.81
CA ASP A 85 -0.39 -3.10 18.02
C ASP A 85 0.30 -2.26 19.07
N ILE A 86 -0.09 -2.48 20.33
CA ILE A 86 0.56 -1.91 21.51
C ILE A 86 1.35 -3.05 22.18
N TRP A 87 2.64 -2.81 22.41
CA TRP A 87 3.52 -3.73 23.12
C TRP A 87 3.41 -3.49 24.64
N LEU A 88 3.29 -4.55 25.43
CA LEU A 88 3.28 -4.51 26.91
C LEU A 88 4.65 -4.91 27.48
#